data_AF-A0A534TUC3-F1
#
_entry.id   AF-A0A534TUC3-F1
#
_cell.length_a   1.000
_cell.length_b   1.000
_cell.length_c   1.000
_cell.angle_alpha   90.00
_cell.angle_beta   90.00
_cell.angle_gamma   90.00
#
_symmetry.space_group_name_H-M   'P 1'
#
loop_
_entity.id
_entity.type
_entity.pdbx_description
1 polymer ?
#
loop_
_entity_poly.entity_id
_entity_poly.type
_entity_poly.pdbx_seq_one_letter_code
_entity_poly.pdbx_strand_id
1 'polypeptide(L)' 'EVEKGNDAVKQAGFIDLGSLKGNKGDQNYDVPADVDLSKYKTVSVWCARFGVNFATAPLASAKS' A
#
# COMPACT_ATOMS: atom_id res chain seq x y z
N GLU A 1 22.89 7.79 -5.23
CA GLU A 1 22.31 8.09 -3.91
C GLU A 1 20.81 7.91 -4.04
N VAL A 2 20.22 6.89 -3.41
CA VAL A 2 18.79 6.59 -3.55
C VAL A 2 18.06 7.38 -2.46
N GLU A 3 17.39 8.46 -2.85
CA GLU A 3 16.62 9.31 -1.94
C GLU A 3 15.42 8.54 -1.35
N LYS A 4 15.57 8.18 -0.06
CA LYS A 4 14.58 8.23 1.03
C LYS A 4 13.18 7.68 0.74
N GLY A 5 13.06 6.36 0.86
CA GLY A 5 11.78 5.68 1.10
C GLY A 5 11.27 5.90 2.53
N ASN A 6 10.59 7.01 2.79
CA ASN A 6 9.61 7.15 3.89
C ASN A 6 8.73 8.40 3.70
N ASP A 7 9.35 9.51 3.28
CA ASP A 7 8.65 10.78 3.09
C ASP A 7 7.76 10.76 1.85
N ALA A 8 8.19 10.07 0.78
CA ALA A 8 7.42 9.92 -0.44
C ALA A 8 6.07 9.22 -0.21
N VAL A 9 5.98 8.23 0.69
CA VAL A 9 4.72 7.50 0.97
C VAL A 9 3.79 8.33 1.85
N LYS A 10 4.34 9.02 2.85
CA LYS A 10 3.54 9.90 3.73
C LYS A 10 3.06 11.17 3.02
N GLN A 11 3.85 11.71 2.08
CA GLN A 11 3.49 12.91 1.33
C GLN A 11 2.60 12.62 0.11
N ALA A 12 2.68 11.43 -0.49
CA ALA A 12 1.79 11.03 -1.58
C ALA A 12 0.34 10.79 -1.11
N GLY A 13 0.12 10.66 0.20
CA GLY A 13 -1.15 10.21 0.77
C GLY A 13 -1.30 8.70 0.58
N PHE A 14 -1.66 7.99 1.64
CA PHE A 14 -1.99 6.58 1.60
C PHE A 14 -3.32 6.35 2.32
N ILE A 15 -3.97 5.25 1.98
CA ILE A 15 -5.14 4.76 2.71
C ILE A 15 -4.65 3.56 3.52
N ASP A 16 -4.83 3.63 4.83
CA ASP A 16 -4.55 2.50 5.71
C ASP A 16 -5.72 1.50 5.62
N LEU A 17 -5.44 0.30 5.11
CA LEU A 17 -6.41 -0.80 5.01
C LEU A 17 -6.42 -1.68 6.26
N GLY A 18 -5.53 -1.42 7.22
CA GLY A 18 -5.40 -2.15 8.47
C GLY A 18 -4.17 -3.07 8.53
N SER A 19 -4.04 -3.74 9.67
CA SER A 19 -2.94 -4.67 9.92
C SER A 19 -3.09 -5.97 9.10
N LEU A 20 -1.96 -6.59 8.77
CA LEU A 20 -1.94 -7.93 8.16
C LEU A 20 -2.72 -8.94 9.01
N LYS A 21 -3.69 -9.65 8.41
CA LYS A 21 -4.50 -10.67 9.12
C LYS A 21 -3.73 -11.99 9.29
N GLY A 22 -2.68 -12.22 8.50
CA GLY A 22 -1.81 -13.39 8.58
C GLY A 22 -0.57 -13.27 7.70
N ASN A 23 0.33 -14.26 7.77
CA ASN A 23 1.59 -14.30 7.02
C ASN A 23 1.57 -15.28 5.84
N LYS A 24 0.43 -15.95 5.60
CA LYS A 24 0.25 -16.97 4.55
C LYS A 24 -1.15 -16.87 3.96
N GLY A 25 -1.24 -17.10 2.64
CA GLY A 25 -2.49 -17.06 1.90
C GLY A 25 -2.95 -15.66 1.54
N ASP A 26 -4.10 -15.59 0.86
CA ASP A 26 -4.67 -14.34 0.38
C ASP A 26 -5.25 -13.50 1.52
N GLN A 27 -5.21 -12.18 1.33
CA GLN A 27 -5.65 -11.20 2.32
C GLN A 27 -6.57 -10.20 1.63
N ASN A 28 -7.83 -10.13 2.06
CA ASN A 28 -8.81 -9.20 1.51
C ASN A 28 -9.07 -8.08 2.51
N TYR A 29 -9.15 -6.84 2.02
CA TYR A 29 -9.43 -5.65 2.81
C TYR A 29 -10.48 -4.82 2.09
N ASP A 30 -11.37 -4.19 2.86
CA ASP A 30 -12.35 -3.28 2.31
C ASP A 30 -11.69 -1.96 1.92
N VAL A 31 -11.99 -1.51 0.71
CA VAL A 31 -11.58 -0.19 0.24
C VAL A 31 -12.80 0.73 0.32
N PRO A 32 -12.69 1.92 0.93
CA PRO A 32 -13.80 2.87 0.97
C PRO A 32 -14.29 3.22 -0.43
N ALA A 33 -15.61 3.35 -0.59
CA ALA A 33 -16.25 3.49 -1.90
C ALA A 33 -15.96 4.85 -2.59
N ASP A 34 -15.53 5.85 -1.83
CA ASP A 34 -15.15 7.18 -2.28
C ASP A 34 -13.66 7.28 -2.70
N VAL A 35 -12.91 6.20 -2.59
CA VAL A 35 -11.50 6.14 -2.99
C VAL A 35 -11.38 6.06 -4.51
N ASP A 36 -10.76 7.09 -5.08
CA ASP A 36 -10.34 7.07 -6.48
C ASP A 36 -9.03 6.28 -6.63
N LEU A 37 -9.16 4.99 -6.97
CA LEU A 37 -8.03 4.09 -7.19
C LEU A 37 -7.09 4.55 -8.33
N SER A 38 -7.54 5.41 -9.25
CA SER A 38 -6.69 5.92 -10.33
C SER A 38 -5.55 6.82 -9.84
N LYS A 39 -5.70 7.37 -8.62
CA LYS A 39 -4.66 8.18 -7.95
C LYS A 39 -3.54 7.35 -7.36
N TYR A 40 -3.73 6.03 -7.23
CA TYR A 40 -2.79 5.10 -6.62
C TYR A 40 -2.20 4.17 -7.67
N LYS A 41 -0.90 3.86 -7.54
CA LYS A 41 -0.17 3.02 -8.50
C LYS A 41 0.26 1.68 -7.93
N THR A 42 0.28 1.55 -6.60
CA THR A 42 0.85 0.40 -5.91
C THR A 42 0.09 0.11 -4.62
N VAL A 43 0.20 -1.15 -4.18
CA VAL A 43 -0.17 -1.61 -2.84
C VAL A 43 1.12 -1.89 -2.08
N SER A 44 1.19 -1.48 -0.82
CA SER A 44 2.38 -1.60 0.02
C SER A 44 2.08 -2.35 1.32
N VAL A 45 2.99 -3.24 1.72
CA VAL A 45 3.01 -3.86 3.04
C VAL A 45 4.03 -3.11 3.90
N TRP A 46 3.55 -2.44 4.94
CA TRP A 46 4.36 -1.61 5.82
C TRP A 46 4.71 -2.30 7.13
N CYS A 47 5.98 -2.24 7.54
CA CYS A 47 6.38 -2.68 8.87
C CYS A 47 6.32 -1.50 9.85
N ALA A 48 5.24 -1.41 10.63
CA ALA A 48 5.04 -0.32 11.60
C ALA A 48 6.15 -0.24 12.66
N ARG A 49 6.67 -1.38 13.12
CA ARG A 49 7.71 -1.44 14.17
C ARG A 49 9.02 -0.79 13.76
N PHE A 50 9.43 -0.99 12.51
CA PHE A 50 10.71 -0.51 11.99
C PHE A 50 10.55 0.72 11.09
N GLY A 51 9.31 1.09 10.74
CA GLY A 51 9.03 2.22 9.88
C GLY A 51 9.61 2.04 8.46
N VAL A 52 9.47 0.84 7.89
CA VAL A 52 10.00 0.48 6.57
C VAL A 52 8.95 -0.15 5.66
N ASN A 53 9.10 0.05 4.35
CA ASN A 53 8.33 -0.66 3.33
C ASN A 53 8.88 -2.09 3.20
N PHE A 54 8.06 -3.08 3.51
CA PHE A 54 8.45 -4.48 3.49
C PHE A 54 8.26 -5.11 2.10
N ALA A 55 7.16 -4.78 1.42
CA ALA A 55 6.87 -5.27 0.07
C ALA A 55 5.96 -4.31 -0.69
N THR A 56 6.05 -4.29 -2.01
CA THR A 56 5.21 -3.46 -2.87
C THR A 56 4.82 -4.24 -4.12
N ALA A 57 3.56 -4.13 -4.52
CA ALA A 57 3.04 -4.66 -5.77
C ALA A 57 2.38 -3.55 -6.59
N PRO A 58 2.49 -3.57 -7.93
CA PRO A 58 1.74 -2.64 -8.77
C PRO A 58 0.24 -2.90 -8.64
N LEU A 59 -0.55 -1.83 -8.51
CA LEU A 59 -1.99 -1.92 -8.61
C LEU A 59 -2.32 -2.04 -10.11
N ALA A 60 -2.58 -3.27 -10.57
CA ALA A 60 -2.99 -3.48 -11.95
C ALA A 60 -4.32 -2.77 -12.18
N SER A 61 -4.42 -1.93 -13.22
CA SER A 61 -5.74 -1.59 -13.76
C SER A 61 -6.41 -2.90 -14.16
N ALA A 62 -7.64 -3.10 -13.72
CA ALA A 62 -8.45 -4.20 -14.20
C ALA A 62 -8.40 -4.16 -15.73
N LYS A 63 -7.87 -5.23 -16.35
CA LYS A 63 -7.88 -5.35 -17.81
C LYS A 63 -9.34 -5.25 -18.25
N SER A 64 -9.61 -4.29 -19.12
CA SER A 64 -10.86 -4.15 -19.88
C SER A 64 -11.19 -5.42 -20.66
#